data_AF-A0A2T5YQI7-F1
#
_entry.id   AF-A0A2T5YQI7-F1
#
_cell.length_a   1.000
_cell.length_b   1.000
_cell.length_c   1.000
_cell.angle_alpha   90.00
_cell.angle_beta   90.00
_cell.angle_gamma   90.00
#
_symmetry.space_group_name_H-M   'P 1'
#
loop_
_entity.id
_entity.type
_entity.pdbx_description
1 polymer ?
#
loop_
_entity_poly.entity_id
_entity_poly.type
_entity_poly.pdbx_seq_one_letter_code
_entity_poly.pdbx_strand_id
1 'polypeptide(L)'
;MINSIDRIKCLGIFKDYVVDSSTEDFSKYNLIYGWNGSGKTTLSKLFAFLEKKKDISPSYSDCEFKISTSLGVVDQTNYKDSSLSVKVFNEDFIKDNIDWNNVVKSLLLVSEEKIKDRDELNKKKQEKVKYDVLIDSLKKDHQILSNNIEAFLSSTAKSIKEKFRIIDTSDKYYFNYDKAKLRSFINSNLKVQEIQSLLMSEEDLNAVSTSIKPDVLDYIKEVNLEIDFLLIEEANKKINSLLKTNIVSKTIEHLLLHSEISEWVEKGLQIHTEYNKSICEFCGCEVKPERIENLNNHFNKDYKEIKIKIEAAIKWLNESKISSESFFDEHILYPELRKEYLEIRSNTFDLIEKINNVLNQWIHSLETKRENPFDEVAEVDLLSKDLIESYGNCAKTINQLIKKHNCKTENFEEELKVLKQKLETHYAAVAVQDFNFFIT
;
A
#
# COMPACT_ATOMS: atom_id res chain seq x y z
N MET A 1 75.38 -59.40 30.29
CA MET A 1 75.95 -60.43 29.39
C MET A 1 75.07 -61.66 29.45
N ILE A 2 74.84 -62.34 28.33
CA ILE A 2 74.12 -63.62 28.31
C ILE A 2 75.14 -64.70 28.67
N ASN A 3 74.83 -65.52 29.67
CA ASN A 3 75.73 -66.56 30.17
C ASN A 3 75.36 -67.92 29.60
N SER A 4 74.08 -68.29 29.62
CA SER A 4 73.61 -69.57 29.08
C SER A 4 72.17 -69.45 28.57
N ILE A 5 71.78 -70.38 27.70
CA ILE A 5 70.38 -70.60 27.36
C ILE A 5 69.96 -71.91 28.02
N ASP A 6 69.14 -71.81 29.05
CA ASP A 6 68.80 -72.93 29.92
C ASP A 6 67.70 -73.80 29.29
N ARG A 7 66.75 -73.18 28.58
CA ARG A 7 65.65 -73.87 27.90
C ARG A 7 65.14 -73.08 26.69
N ILE A 8 64.76 -73.79 25.63
CA ILE A 8 63.98 -73.25 24.49
C ILE A 8 62.92 -74.29 24.10
N LYS A 9 61.66 -73.88 24.04
CA LYS A 9 60.53 -74.74 23.69
C LYS A 9 59.64 -74.07 22.63
N CYS A 10 59.12 -74.88 21.71
CA CYS A 10 58.21 -74.45 20.63
C CYS A 10 58.76 -73.31 19.75
N LEU A 11 60.07 -73.24 19.53
CA LEU A 11 60.70 -72.23 18.69
C LEU A 11 61.33 -72.86 17.44
N GLY A 12 60.57 -72.92 16.35
CA GLY A 12 61.03 -73.47 15.08
C GLY A 12 61.49 -74.92 15.23
N ILE A 13 62.79 -75.18 15.04
CA ILE A 13 63.35 -76.53 15.20
C ILE A 13 63.53 -76.94 16.68
N PHE A 14 63.55 -75.99 17.61
CA PHE A 14 63.71 -76.24 19.03
C PHE A 14 62.37 -76.64 19.63
N LYS A 15 62.10 -77.95 19.71
CA LYS A 15 60.88 -78.50 20.30
C LYS A 15 60.84 -78.32 21.81
N ASP A 16 61.86 -78.83 22.52
CA ASP A 16 62.04 -78.68 23.97
C ASP A 16 63.53 -78.91 24.32
N TYR A 17 64.37 -77.95 23.93
CA TYR A 17 65.79 -77.95 24.26
C TYR A 17 65.99 -77.58 25.72
N VAL A 18 66.82 -78.36 26.42
CA VAL A 18 67.27 -78.11 27.80
C VAL A 18 68.79 -78.23 27.82
N VAL A 19 69.46 -77.30 28.51
CA VAL A 19 70.92 -77.31 28.62
C VAL A 19 71.41 -78.60 29.29
N ASP A 20 72.44 -79.22 28.70
CA ASP A 20 73.11 -80.40 29.26
C ASP A 20 74.42 -80.01 29.98
N SER A 21 74.97 -80.91 30.79
CA SER A 21 76.22 -80.67 31.52
C SER A 21 77.46 -80.59 30.61
N SER A 22 77.32 -80.87 29.31
CA SER A 22 78.40 -80.76 28.31
C SER A 22 78.38 -79.45 27.54
N THR A 23 77.38 -78.60 27.74
CA THR A 23 77.25 -77.31 27.05
C THR A 23 78.03 -76.26 27.82
N GLU A 24 79.03 -75.65 27.17
CA GLU A 24 79.80 -74.55 27.74
C GLU A 24 78.98 -73.25 27.78
N ASP A 25 79.23 -72.44 28.80
CA ASP A 25 78.67 -71.08 28.92
C ASP A 25 79.19 -70.17 27.81
N PHE A 26 78.38 -69.18 27.43
CA PHE A 26 78.77 -68.13 26.50
C PHE A 26 79.93 -67.30 27.06
N SER A 27 80.97 -67.14 26.25
CA SER A 27 82.11 -66.26 26.51
C SER A 27 81.89 -64.87 25.86
N LYS A 28 82.89 -63.99 25.90
CA LYS A 28 82.83 -62.66 25.26
C LYS A 28 82.62 -62.77 23.74
N TYR A 29 83.17 -63.80 23.09
CA TYR A 29 83.06 -64.04 21.66
C TYR A 29 82.67 -65.48 21.41
N ASN A 30 81.55 -65.70 20.73
CA ASN A 30 80.99 -67.04 20.52
C ASN A 30 80.82 -67.30 19.03
N LEU A 31 81.37 -68.41 18.55
CA LEU A 31 81.19 -68.87 17.17
C LEU A 31 80.31 -70.12 17.17
N ILE A 32 79.07 -69.97 16.74
CA ILE A 32 78.10 -71.07 16.63
C ILE A 32 78.02 -71.53 15.18
N TYR A 33 78.43 -72.75 14.89
CA TYR A 33 78.40 -73.33 13.54
C TYR A 33 77.76 -74.73 13.54
N GLY A 34 77.35 -75.20 12.36
CA GLY A 34 76.65 -76.47 12.20
C GLY A 34 76.06 -76.61 10.80
N TRP A 35 75.47 -77.76 10.49
CA TRP A 35 74.87 -78.05 9.18
C TRP A 35 73.68 -77.14 8.86
N ASN A 36 73.32 -77.02 7.58
CA ASN A 36 72.08 -76.34 7.19
C ASN A 36 70.88 -77.03 7.85
N GLY A 37 69.97 -76.24 8.41
CA GLY A 37 68.85 -76.77 9.20
C GLY A 37 69.16 -77.09 10.67
N SER A 38 70.40 -76.89 11.15
CA SER A 38 70.78 -77.13 12.55
C SER A 38 70.26 -76.09 13.57
N GLY A 39 69.44 -75.12 13.13
CA GLY A 39 68.81 -74.13 14.02
C GLY A 39 69.54 -72.81 14.24
N LYS A 40 70.68 -72.58 13.58
CA LYS A 40 71.44 -71.31 13.71
C LYS A 40 70.59 -70.06 13.44
N THR A 41 69.84 -70.07 12.34
CA THR A 41 68.94 -68.95 11.99
C THR A 41 67.81 -68.81 13.00
N THR A 42 67.27 -69.91 13.49
CA THR A 42 66.22 -69.93 14.53
C THR A 42 66.73 -69.34 15.85
N LEU A 43 67.97 -69.64 16.22
CA LEU A 43 68.63 -69.05 17.38
C LEU A 43 68.88 -67.54 17.20
N SER A 44 69.29 -67.10 16.00
CA SER A 44 69.38 -65.66 15.69
C SER A 44 68.03 -64.94 15.86
N LYS A 45 66.91 -65.60 15.51
CA LYS A 45 65.56 -65.05 15.73
C LYS A 45 65.22 -64.90 17.21
N LEU A 46 65.64 -65.84 18.07
CA LEU A 46 65.49 -65.70 19.52
C LEU A 46 66.14 -64.40 20.03
N PHE A 47 67.37 -64.11 19.60
CA PHE A 47 68.02 -62.85 19.97
C PHE A 47 67.31 -61.63 19.38
N ALA A 48 66.78 -61.71 18.16
CA ALA A 48 66.03 -60.63 17.54
C ALA A 48 64.73 -60.30 18.32
N PHE A 49 64.11 -61.31 18.96
CA PHE A 49 62.98 -61.10 19.86
C PHE A 49 63.37 -60.32 21.11
N LEU A 50 64.52 -60.65 21.71
CA LEU A 50 65.05 -59.91 22.85
C LEU A 50 65.38 -58.45 22.49
N GLU A 51 65.89 -58.19 21.29
CA GLU A 51 66.13 -56.81 20.82
C GLU A 51 64.82 -56.03 20.63
N LYS A 52 63.85 -56.59 19.90
CA LYS A 52 62.64 -55.87 19.50
C LYS A 52 61.66 -55.66 20.66
N LYS A 53 61.75 -56.43 21.75
CA LYS A 53 60.86 -56.40 22.92
C LYS A 53 59.36 -56.43 22.55
N LYS A 54 59.03 -57.09 21.43
CA LYS A 54 57.67 -57.24 20.91
C LYS A 54 57.26 -58.71 20.97
N ASP A 55 55.96 -58.96 21.03
CA ASP A 55 55.43 -60.32 20.96
C ASP A 55 55.85 -60.97 19.65
N ILE A 56 56.07 -62.28 19.72
CA ILE A 56 56.53 -63.03 18.58
C ILE A 56 55.47 -62.94 17.48
N SER A 57 55.91 -62.84 16.23
CA SER A 57 55.07 -63.06 15.04
C SER A 57 54.05 -64.19 15.32
N PRO A 58 52.79 -64.09 14.86
CA PRO A 58 51.72 -65.04 15.21
C PRO A 58 52.06 -66.53 14.98
N SER A 59 53.12 -66.83 14.23
CA SER A 59 53.66 -68.18 14.02
C SER A 59 54.39 -68.82 15.23
N TYR A 60 54.67 -68.11 16.33
CA TYR A 60 55.32 -68.70 17.52
C TYR A 60 54.73 -68.22 18.86
N SER A 61 53.40 -68.13 18.94
CA SER A 61 52.67 -67.72 20.15
C SER A 61 52.98 -68.57 21.40
N ASP A 62 53.37 -69.84 21.20
CA ASP A 62 53.53 -70.83 22.27
C ASP A 62 55.00 -71.04 22.68
N CYS A 63 55.89 -70.12 22.31
CA CYS A 63 57.32 -70.21 22.57
C CYS A 63 57.64 -69.93 24.05
N GLU A 64 58.35 -70.84 24.70
CA GLU A 64 58.90 -70.64 26.05
C GLU A 64 60.43 -70.66 25.99
N PHE A 65 61.09 -69.76 26.70
CA PHE A 65 62.55 -69.75 26.79
C PHE A 65 62.99 -69.30 28.18
N LYS A 66 64.18 -69.76 28.58
CA LYS A 66 64.83 -69.34 29.81
C LYS A 66 66.30 -69.10 29.53
N ILE A 67 66.76 -67.88 29.78
CA ILE A 67 68.11 -67.43 29.48
C ILE A 67 68.71 -66.86 30.76
N SER A 68 69.83 -67.41 31.19
CA SER A 68 70.57 -66.89 32.34
C SER A 68 71.53 -65.80 31.88
N THR A 69 71.44 -64.64 32.51
CA THR A 69 72.29 -63.48 32.21
C THR A 69 72.99 -63.01 33.48
N SER A 70 74.04 -62.20 33.31
CA SER A 70 74.72 -61.53 34.42
C SER A 70 73.81 -60.59 35.24
N LEU A 71 72.61 -60.27 34.75
CA LEU A 71 71.65 -59.38 35.39
C LEU A 71 70.45 -60.14 35.99
N GLY A 72 70.45 -61.47 35.90
CA GLY A 72 69.33 -62.33 36.31
C GLY A 72 68.79 -63.18 35.15
N VAL A 73 67.70 -63.90 35.42
CA VAL A 73 67.07 -64.80 34.46
C VAL A 73 66.04 -64.05 33.61
N VAL A 74 66.13 -64.20 32.29
CA VAL A 74 65.17 -63.66 31.32
C VAL A 74 64.33 -64.80 30.74
N ASP A 75 63.01 -64.65 30.75
CA ASP A 75 62.04 -65.62 30.26
C ASP A 75 60.92 -64.95 29.44
N GLN A 76 59.98 -65.76 28.93
CA GLN A 76 58.86 -65.29 28.12
C GLN A 76 57.93 -64.29 28.83
N THR A 77 57.98 -64.20 30.15
CA THR A 77 57.13 -63.28 30.93
C THR A 77 57.79 -61.93 31.19
N ASN A 78 59.12 -61.89 31.30
CA ASN A 78 59.85 -60.69 31.73
C ASN A 78 60.73 -60.05 30.64
N TYR A 79 60.84 -60.64 29.45
CA TYR A 79 61.76 -60.17 28.42
C TYR A 79 61.50 -58.73 27.93
N LYS A 80 60.25 -58.24 27.97
CA LYS A 80 59.90 -56.86 27.59
C LYS A 80 60.51 -55.84 28.55
N ASP A 81 60.49 -56.16 29.84
CA ASP A 81 60.96 -55.29 30.92
C ASP A 81 62.44 -55.50 31.26
N SER A 82 63.08 -56.51 30.66
CA SER A 82 64.51 -56.79 30.84
C SER A 82 65.38 -55.60 30.40
N SER A 83 66.39 -55.27 31.21
CA SER A 83 67.41 -54.26 30.91
C SER A 83 68.51 -54.77 29.96
N LEU A 84 68.38 -56.00 29.46
CA LEU A 84 69.33 -56.61 28.54
C LEU A 84 69.31 -55.88 27.19
N SER A 85 70.41 -55.21 26.85
CA SER A 85 70.61 -54.58 25.55
C SER A 85 71.17 -55.59 24.55
N VAL A 86 70.32 -56.07 23.65
CA VAL A 86 70.68 -56.98 22.55
C VAL A 86 70.54 -56.23 21.23
N LYS A 87 71.51 -56.39 20.33
CA LYS A 87 71.48 -55.89 18.96
C LYS A 87 71.74 -57.03 18.00
N VAL A 88 70.83 -57.24 17.05
CA VAL A 88 70.86 -58.37 16.12
C VAL A 88 70.88 -57.86 14.69
N PHE A 89 71.92 -58.27 13.98
CA PHE A 89 72.01 -58.09 12.53
C PHE A 89 71.77 -59.44 11.86
N ASN A 90 70.58 -59.62 11.30
CA ASN A 90 70.18 -60.84 10.59
C ASN A 90 69.38 -60.50 9.32
N GLU A 91 68.92 -61.52 8.59
CA GLU A 91 68.15 -61.33 7.36
C GLU A 91 66.85 -60.53 7.57
N ASP A 92 66.19 -60.71 8.71
CA ASP A 92 64.95 -59.99 9.04
C ASP A 92 65.24 -58.48 9.22
N PHE A 93 66.37 -58.11 9.84
CA PHE A 93 66.80 -56.71 9.93
C PHE A 93 67.00 -56.08 8.55
N ILE A 94 67.59 -56.82 7.61
CA ILE A 94 67.83 -56.32 6.24
C ILE A 94 66.51 -56.08 5.51
N LYS A 95 65.55 -57.03 5.60
CA LYS A 95 64.23 -56.89 4.97
C LYS A 95 63.42 -55.72 5.53
N ASP A 96 63.46 -55.53 6.84
CA ASP A 96 62.67 -54.47 7.51
C ASP A 96 63.20 -53.05 7.19
N ASN A 97 64.49 -52.90 6.86
CA ASN A 97 65.14 -51.60 6.75
C ASN A 97 65.64 -51.24 5.35
N ILE A 98 65.62 -52.18 4.39
CA ILE A 98 66.15 -51.96 3.05
C ILE A 98 65.10 -52.38 2.01
N ASP A 99 64.47 -51.39 1.38
CA ASP A 99 63.64 -51.59 0.19
C ASP A 99 64.54 -51.62 -1.06
N TRP A 100 64.57 -52.77 -1.73
CA TRP A 100 65.38 -53.01 -2.93
C TRP A 100 64.65 -52.64 -4.24
N ASN A 101 63.33 -52.34 -4.19
CA ASN A 101 62.51 -52.14 -5.38
C ASN A 101 62.38 -50.68 -5.82
N ASN A 102 62.89 -49.72 -5.04
CA ASN A 102 62.98 -48.32 -5.43
C ASN A 102 64.44 -47.86 -5.50
N VAL A 103 64.82 -47.36 -6.67
CA VAL A 103 66.10 -46.72 -7.00
C VAL A 103 66.71 -46.03 -5.78
N VAL A 104 67.85 -46.57 -5.31
CA VAL A 104 68.59 -46.09 -4.14
C VAL A 104 68.87 -44.59 -4.26
N LYS A 105 68.09 -43.78 -3.55
CA LYS A 105 68.37 -42.38 -3.23
C LYS A 105 68.44 -42.23 -1.72
N SER A 106 69.64 -42.49 -1.20
CA SER A 106 70.07 -42.36 0.20
C SER A 106 69.25 -43.16 1.22
N LEU A 107 69.89 -43.59 2.31
CA LEU A 107 69.15 -43.95 3.52
C LEU A 107 68.34 -42.74 4.02
N LEU A 108 67.11 -42.60 3.54
CA LEU A 108 66.11 -41.70 4.06
C LEU A 108 65.19 -42.54 4.94
N LEU A 109 65.36 -42.40 6.25
CA LEU A 109 64.34 -42.73 7.24
C LEU A 109 63.10 -41.86 6.96
N VAL A 110 62.26 -42.31 6.03
CA VAL A 110 60.90 -41.76 5.85
C VAL A 110 59.97 -42.66 6.66
N SER A 111 59.53 -42.17 7.82
CA SER A 111 58.47 -42.81 8.58
C SER A 111 57.17 -42.87 7.75
N GLU A 112 56.41 -43.96 7.87
CA GLU A 112 55.13 -44.16 7.16
C GLU A 112 54.14 -43.00 7.34
N GLU A 113 54.22 -42.29 8.48
CA GLU A 113 53.41 -41.11 8.80
C GLU A 113 53.62 -39.97 7.78
N LYS A 114 54.86 -39.71 7.34
CA LYS A 114 55.16 -38.59 6.42
C LYS A 114 54.64 -38.81 4.99
N ILE A 115 54.40 -40.07 4.60
CA ILE A 115 53.83 -40.41 3.30
C ILE A 115 52.31 -40.12 3.33
N LYS A 116 51.62 -40.53 4.40
CA LYS A 116 50.17 -40.26 4.58
C LYS A 116 49.88 -38.76 4.62
N ASP A 117 50.66 -37.98 5.35
CA ASP A 117 50.50 -36.52 5.44
C ASP A 117 50.65 -35.82 4.08
N ARG A 118 51.57 -36.32 3.24
CA ARG A 118 51.80 -35.76 1.89
C ARG A 118 50.62 -36.04 0.95
N ASP A 119 50.05 -37.23 1.02
CA ASP A 119 48.88 -37.60 0.20
C ASP A 119 47.63 -36.82 0.64
N GLU A 120 47.44 -36.64 1.94
CA GLU A 120 46.36 -35.81 2.48
C GLU A 120 46.51 -34.34 2.06
N LEU A 121 47.73 -33.79 2.12
CA LEU A 121 48.03 -32.44 1.66
C LEU A 121 47.69 -32.25 0.17
N ASN A 122 48.03 -33.23 -0.68
CA ASN A 122 47.72 -33.17 -2.10
C ASN A 122 46.20 -33.22 -2.37
N LYS A 123 45.45 -34.05 -1.64
CA LYS A 123 43.97 -34.08 -1.71
C LYS A 123 43.37 -32.72 -1.32
N LYS A 124 43.77 -32.17 -0.16
CA LYS A 124 43.30 -30.85 0.30
C LYS A 124 43.65 -29.72 -0.68
N LYS A 125 44.80 -29.78 -1.36
CA LYS A 125 45.15 -28.83 -2.43
C LYS A 125 44.22 -28.91 -3.63
N GLN A 126 43.85 -30.13 -4.06
CA GLN A 126 42.89 -30.31 -5.16
C GLN A 126 41.49 -29.83 -4.78
N GLU A 127 41.05 -30.09 -3.55
CA GLU A 127 39.78 -29.58 -3.02
C GLU A 127 39.77 -28.05 -2.96
N LYS A 128 40.85 -27.43 -2.49
CA LYS A 128 40.99 -25.97 -2.46
C LYS A 128 40.79 -25.35 -3.85
N VAL A 129 41.45 -25.90 -4.88
CA VAL A 129 41.29 -25.41 -6.26
C VAL A 129 39.84 -25.51 -6.73
N LYS A 130 39.12 -26.59 -6.39
CA LYS A 130 37.69 -26.71 -6.71
C LYS A 130 36.83 -25.66 -6.01
N TYR A 131 37.07 -25.42 -4.72
CA TYR A 131 36.35 -24.40 -3.96
C TYR A 131 36.65 -22.98 -4.45
N ASP A 132 37.90 -22.68 -4.82
CA ASP A 132 38.28 -21.38 -5.37
C ASP A 132 37.52 -21.10 -6.68
N VAL A 133 37.41 -22.07 -7.58
CA VAL A 133 36.62 -21.96 -8.83
C VAL A 133 35.13 -21.73 -8.54
N LEU A 134 34.56 -22.47 -7.57
CA LEU A 134 33.15 -22.32 -7.18
C LEU A 134 32.87 -20.94 -6.55
N ILE A 135 33.78 -20.44 -5.72
CA ILE A 135 33.67 -19.11 -5.12
C ILE A 135 33.70 -18.04 -6.21
N ASP A 136 34.59 -18.18 -7.20
CA ASP A 136 34.70 -17.23 -8.29
C ASP A 136 33.47 -17.26 -9.22
N SER A 137 32.87 -18.43 -9.46
CA SER A 137 31.61 -18.50 -10.21
C SER A 137 30.46 -17.86 -9.44
N LEU A 138 30.29 -18.18 -8.15
CA LEU A 138 29.25 -17.59 -7.31
C LEU A 138 29.40 -16.08 -7.17
N LYS A 139 30.64 -15.56 -7.09
CA LYS A 139 30.90 -14.11 -7.10
C LYS A 139 30.46 -13.45 -8.40
N LYS A 140 30.74 -14.07 -9.55
CA LYS A 140 30.29 -13.57 -10.86
C LYS A 140 28.77 -13.58 -10.96
N ASP A 141 28.12 -14.68 -10.56
CA ASP A 141 26.66 -14.80 -10.58
C ASP A 141 26.01 -13.75 -9.66
N HIS A 142 26.54 -13.58 -8.45
CA HIS A 142 26.11 -12.53 -7.53
C HIS A 142 26.28 -11.14 -8.13
N GLN A 143 27.41 -10.87 -8.81
CA GLN A 143 27.66 -9.58 -9.46
C GLN A 143 26.67 -9.32 -10.61
N ILE A 144 26.38 -10.34 -11.43
CA ILE A 144 25.40 -10.23 -12.53
C ILE A 144 24.00 -9.97 -11.97
N LEU A 145 23.57 -10.73 -10.96
CA LEU A 145 22.28 -10.54 -10.30
C LEU A 145 22.18 -9.15 -9.66
N SER A 146 23.23 -8.70 -8.95
CA SER A 146 23.28 -7.37 -8.36
C SER A 146 23.18 -6.28 -9.43
N ASN A 147 23.85 -6.42 -10.57
CA ASN A 147 23.78 -5.46 -11.68
C ASN A 147 22.37 -5.43 -12.30
N ASN A 148 21.74 -6.59 -12.46
CA ASN A 148 20.37 -6.68 -12.98
C ASN A 148 19.36 -6.00 -12.05
N ILE A 149 19.48 -6.19 -10.74
CA ILE A 149 18.64 -5.50 -9.74
C ILE A 149 18.85 -3.98 -9.80
N GLU A 150 20.10 -3.52 -9.87
CA GLU A 150 20.40 -2.08 -9.96
C GLU A 150 19.89 -1.46 -11.27
N ALA A 151 19.98 -2.19 -12.40
CA ALA A 151 19.43 -1.77 -13.68
C ALA A 151 17.89 -1.71 -13.66
N PHE A 152 17.24 -2.71 -13.06
CA PHE A 152 15.80 -2.72 -12.83
C PHE A 152 15.36 -1.52 -11.99
N LEU A 153 15.95 -1.33 -10.81
CA LEU A 153 15.58 -0.21 -9.94
C LEU A 153 15.79 1.15 -10.62
N SER A 154 16.86 1.30 -11.40
CA SER A 154 17.16 2.54 -12.12
C SER A 154 16.17 2.81 -13.26
N SER A 155 15.85 1.79 -14.07
CA SER A 155 14.92 1.93 -15.20
C SER A 155 13.48 2.13 -14.73
N THR A 156 13.03 1.38 -13.72
CA THR A 156 11.71 1.52 -13.12
C THR A 156 11.53 2.87 -12.43
N ALA A 157 12.50 3.31 -11.63
CA ALA A 157 12.44 4.64 -10.99
C ALA A 157 12.37 5.76 -12.03
N LYS A 158 13.10 5.64 -13.15
CA LYS A 158 13.02 6.58 -14.27
C LYS A 158 11.64 6.57 -14.93
N SER A 159 11.05 5.39 -15.17
CA SER A 159 9.70 5.27 -15.72
C SER A 159 8.65 5.93 -14.82
N ILE A 160 8.67 5.62 -13.52
CA ILE A 160 7.78 6.22 -12.53
C ILE A 160 7.92 7.74 -12.51
N LYS A 161 9.16 8.25 -12.47
CA LYS A 161 9.45 9.69 -12.53
C LYS A 161 8.85 10.37 -13.76
N GLU A 162 8.99 9.79 -14.94
CA GLU A 162 8.43 10.35 -16.17
C GLU A 162 6.90 10.31 -16.19
N LYS A 163 6.29 9.23 -15.67
CA LYS A 163 4.82 9.17 -15.52
C LYS A 163 4.29 10.25 -14.58
N PHE A 164 4.92 10.45 -13.41
CA PHE A 164 4.51 11.49 -12.48
C PHE A 164 4.74 12.90 -13.03
N ARG A 165 5.79 13.14 -13.83
CA ARG A 165 6.02 14.44 -14.49
C ARG A 165 4.90 14.87 -15.44
N ILE A 166 4.20 13.92 -16.04
CA ILE A 166 3.05 14.19 -16.91
C ILE A 166 1.82 14.59 -16.08
N ILE A 167 1.71 14.05 -14.86
CA ILE A 167 0.53 14.19 -13.99
C ILE A 167 0.65 15.44 -13.10
N ASP A 168 1.82 15.66 -12.48
CA ASP A 168 2.08 16.78 -11.57
C ASP A 168 3.57 17.20 -11.62
N THR A 169 3.82 18.44 -12.01
CA THR A 169 5.16 19.01 -12.10
C THR A 169 5.65 19.68 -10.82
N SER A 170 4.78 19.86 -9.82
CA SER A 170 5.07 20.61 -8.59
C SER A 170 5.68 19.76 -7.47
N ASP A 171 5.46 18.44 -7.50
CA ASP A 171 5.87 17.55 -6.43
C ASP A 171 7.38 17.24 -6.44
N LYS A 172 8.10 17.83 -5.48
CA LYS A 172 9.56 17.65 -5.32
C LYS A 172 9.95 16.19 -5.04
N TYR A 173 9.10 15.38 -4.40
CA TYR A 173 9.40 13.99 -4.07
C TYR A 173 9.48 13.15 -5.36
N TYR A 174 8.44 13.21 -6.19
CA TYR A 174 8.35 12.47 -7.44
C TYR A 174 9.23 13.07 -8.55
N PHE A 175 9.44 14.39 -8.55
CA PHE A 175 10.38 15.02 -9.48
C PHE A 175 11.83 14.55 -9.29
N ASN A 176 12.20 14.26 -8.04
CA ASN A 176 13.51 13.71 -7.68
C ASN A 176 13.43 12.21 -7.34
N TYR A 177 12.50 11.48 -7.97
CA TYR A 177 12.38 10.05 -7.74
C TYR A 177 13.60 9.29 -8.29
N ASP A 178 14.15 8.38 -7.50
CA ASP A 178 15.36 7.65 -7.80
C ASP A 178 15.29 6.18 -7.35
N LYS A 179 16.34 5.43 -7.66
CA LYS A 179 16.43 4.00 -7.32
C LYS A 179 16.43 3.74 -5.81
N ALA A 180 16.93 4.66 -4.98
CA ALA A 180 16.99 4.48 -3.53
C ALA A 180 15.58 4.61 -2.92
N LYS A 181 14.80 5.58 -3.39
CA LYS A 181 13.38 5.75 -3.03
C LYS A 181 12.55 4.54 -3.42
N LEU A 182 12.68 4.08 -4.68
CA LEU A 182 11.97 2.89 -5.15
C LEU A 182 12.33 1.65 -4.32
N ARG A 183 13.62 1.44 -4.04
CA ARG A 183 14.08 0.31 -3.23
C ARG A 183 13.51 0.35 -1.80
N SER A 184 13.52 1.52 -1.17
CA SER A 184 12.88 1.71 0.14
C SER A 184 11.38 1.45 0.08
N PHE A 185 10.71 1.95 -0.96
CA PHE A 185 9.27 1.80 -1.14
C PHE A 185 8.87 0.32 -1.30
N ILE A 186 9.56 -0.42 -2.16
CA ILE A 186 9.33 -1.86 -2.37
C ILE A 186 9.48 -2.62 -1.04
N ASN A 187 10.58 -2.37 -0.32
CA ASN A 187 10.86 -3.08 0.93
C ASN A 187 9.85 -2.78 2.05
N SER A 188 9.31 -1.56 2.10
CA SER A 188 8.38 -1.15 3.15
C SER A 188 6.92 -1.47 2.84
N ASN A 189 6.51 -1.44 1.57
CA ASN A 189 5.11 -1.43 1.17
C ASN A 189 4.66 -2.62 0.32
N LEU A 190 5.58 -3.39 -0.27
CA LEU A 190 5.23 -4.52 -1.13
C LEU A 190 5.62 -5.85 -0.49
N LYS A 191 4.65 -6.77 -0.45
CA LYS A 191 4.84 -8.17 -0.07
C LYS A 191 4.32 -9.07 -1.17
N VAL A 192 5.03 -10.17 -1.43
CA VAL A 192 4.72 -11.14 -2.51
C VAL A 192 3.26 -11.56 -2.54
N GLN A 193 2.68 -11.82 -1.37
CA GLN A 193 1.32 -12.34 -1.21
C GLN A 193 0.22 -11.32 -1.54
N GLU A 194 0.56 -10.02 -1.62
CA GLU A 194 -0.42 -8.93 -1.77
C GLU A 194 -0.33 -8.25 -3.14
N ILE A 195 0.68 -8.53 -3.97
CA ILE A 195 0.95 -7.82 -5.24
C ILE A 195 -0.27 -7.79 -6.17
N GLN A 196 -0.96 -8.91 -6.35
CA GLN A 196 -2.14 -8.97 -7.22
C GLN A 196 -3.30 -8.10 -6.71
N SER A 197 -3.45 -7.94 -5.40
CA SER A 197 -4.49 -7.11 -4.80
C SER A 197 -4.22 -5.60 -4.88
N LEU A 198 -2.98 -5.22 -5.23
CA LEU A 198 -2.54 -3.83 -5.35
C LEU A 198 -2.63 -3.29 -6.79
N LEU A 199 -3.00 -4.14 -7.76
CA LEU A 199 -3.19 -3.73 -9.15
C LEU A 199 -4.56 -3.08 -9.34
N MET A 200 -4.57 -1.96 -10.06
CA MET A 200 -5.79 -1.25 -10.43
C MET A 200 -6.17 -1.63 -11.86
N SER A 201 -7.47 -1.56 -12.18
CA SER A 201 -7.95 -1.65 -13.57
C SER A 201 -7.48 -0.42 -14.38
N GLU A 202 -7.51 -0.51 -15.71
CA GLU A 202 -7.19 0.65 -16.56
C GLU A 202 -8.17 1.82 -16.35
N GLU A 203 -9.43 1.51 -16.07
CA GLU A 203 -10.49 2.49 -15.78
C GLU A 203 -10.18 3.26 -14.49
N ASP A 204 -9.84 2.53 -13.41
CA ASP A 204 -9.46 3.12 -12.12
C ASP A 204 -8.17 3.95 -12.23
N LEU A 205 -7.20 3.50 -13.02
CA LEU A 205 -5.93 4.20 -13.22
C LEU A 205 -6.14 5.55 -13.94
N ASN A 206 -7.00 5.57 -14.95
CA ASN A 206 -7.36 6.81 -15.66
C ASN A 206 -8.12 7.79 -14.75
N ALA A 207 -9.04 7.28 -13.92
CA ALA A 207 -9.76 8.09 -12.94
C ALA A 207 -8.80 8.73 -11.92
N VAL A 208 -7.92 7.94 -11.30
CA VAL A 208 -6.92 8.43 -10.34
C VAL A 208 -5.96 9.44 -10.97
N SER A 209 -5.47 9.17 -12.19
CA SER A 209 -4.54 10.07 -12.88
C SER A 209 -5.18 11.41 -13.25
N THR A 210 -6.47 11.43 -13.56
CA THR A 210 -7.22 12.66 -13.84
C THR A 210 -7.45 13.48 -12.57
N SER A 211 -7.69 12.83 -11.43
CA SER A 211 -7.92 13.48 -10.13
C SER A 211 -6.69 14.12 -9.49
N ILE A 212 -5.47 13.75 -9.92
CA ILE A 212 -4.22 14.31 -9.39
C ILE A 212 -3.84 15.64 -10.09
N LYS A 213 -4.54 16.01 -11.16
CA LYS A 213 -4.26 17.28 -11.86
C LYS A 213 -4.45 18.46 -10.88
N PRO A 214 -3.56 19.48 -10.93
CA PRO A 214 -3.37 20.42 -9.83
C PRO A 214 -4.38 21.58 -9.80
N ASP A 215 -5.56 21.42 -10.39
CA ASP A 215 -6.56 22.47 -10.39
C ASP A 215 -7.36 22.40 -9.08
N VAL A 216 -6.75 22.90 -8.00
CA VAL A 216 -7.48 23.20 -6.77
C VAL A 216 -8.57 24.20 -7.14
N LEU A 217 -9.82 23.80 -6.95
CA LEU A 217 -10.95 24.67 -7.21
C LEU A 217 -11.28 25.50 -5.98
N ASP A 218 -11.77 26.71 -6.21
CA ASP A 218 -12.11 27.67 -5.16
C ASP A 218 -13.18 27.14 -4.20
N TYR A 219 -13.16 27.67 -2.98
CA TYR A 219 -14.17 27.41 -1.97
C TYR A 219 -15.53 27.99 -2.39
N ILE A 220 -16.58 27.20 -2.26
CA ILE A 220 -17.94 27.59 -2.62
C ILE A 220 -18.75 27.87 -1.35
N LYS A 221 -19.45 29.00 -1.32
CA LYS A 221 -20.38 29.32 -0.22
C LYS A 221 -21.65 28.49 -0.33
N GLU A 222 -22.18 28.05 0.82
CA GLU A 222 -23.46 27.37 0.89
C GLU A 222 -24.61 28.25 0.37
N VAL A 223 -25.59 27.61 -0.26
CA VAL A 223 -26.79 28.28 -0.77
C VAL A 223 -27.87 28.23 0.29
N ASN A 224 -28.52 29.36 0.56
CA ASN A 224 -29.69 29.40 1.43
C ASN A 224 -30.96 29.51 0.59
N LEU A 225 -31.72 28.43 0.49
CA LEU A 225 -33.00 28.39 -0.23
C LEU A 225 -34.09 27.91 0.74
N GLU A 226 -34.48 28.80 1.65
CA GLU A 226 -35.58 28.56 2.59
C GLU A 226 -36.76 29.46 2.26
N ILE A 227 -37.96 28.86 2.27
CA ILE A 227 -39.23 29.56 2.16
C ILE A 227 -39.92 29.40 3.50
N ASP A 228 -40.26 30.52 4.13
CA ASP A 228 -41.04 30.50 5.36
C ASP A 228 -42.49 30.13 5.03
N PHE A 229 -42.85 28.87 5.32
CA PHE A 229 -44.20 28.36 5.08
C PHE A 229 -45.26 29.14 5.88
N LEU A 230 -44.96 29.58 7.10
CA LEU A 230 -45.91 30.32 7.92
C LEU A 230 -46.22 31.68 7.28
N LEU A 231 -45.20 32.34 6.74
CA LEU A 231 -45.38 33.59 6.00
C LEU A 231 -46.27 33.40 4.75
N ILE A 232 -46.06 32.32 4.00
CA ILE A 232 -46.88 31.98 2.82
C ILE A 232 -48.32 31.65 3.22
N GLU A 233 -48.52 30.92 4.32
CA GLU A 233 -49.86 30.59 4.83
C GLU A 233 -50.61 31.84 5.30
N GLU A 234 -49.94 32.74 6.03
CA GLU A 234 -50.51 34.03 6.41
C GLU A 234 -50.84 34.91 5.21
N ALA A 235 -49.96 34.92 4.20
CA ALA A 235 -50.19 35.66 2.96
C ALA A 235 -51.42 35.11 2.22
N ASN A 236 -51.56 33.79 2.08
CA ASN A 236 -52.73 33.16 1.47
C ASN A 236 -54.03 33.56 2.19
N LYS A 237 -54.05 33.50 3.53
CA LYS A 237 -55.22 33.92 4.34
C LYS A 237 -55.58 35.39 4.11
N LYS A 238 -54.58 36.28 4.09
CA LYS A 238 -54.77 37.72 3.83
C LYS A 238 -55.28 37.97 2.41
N ILE A 239 -54.73 37.29 1.41
CA ILE A 239 -55.15 37.39 0.01
C ILE A 239 -56.59 36.91 -0.15
N ASN A 240 -56.95 35.73 0.36
CA ASN A 240 -58.31 35.21 0.29
C ASN A 240 -59.32 36.13 1.02
N SER A 241 -58.92 36.74 2.14
CA SER A 241 -59.71 37.80 2.79
C SER A 241 -59.92 39.03 1.90
N LEU A 242 -58.90 39.46 1.15
CA LEU A 242 -59.01 40.59 0.22
C LEU A 242 -59.94 40.25 -0.96
N LEU A 243 -59.81 39.05 -1.54
CA LEU A 243 -60.64 38.59 -2.67
C LEU A 243 -62.13 38.54 -2.29
N LYS A 244 -62.45 38.13 -1.06
CA LYS A 244 -63.81 38.07 -0.49
C LYS A 244 -64.34 39.39 0.05
N THR A 245 -63.54 40.46 0.09
CA THR A 245 -64.01 41.74 0.65
C THR A 245 -65.06 42.35 -0.28
N ASN A 246 -66.25 42.65 0.25
CA ASN A 246 -67.35 43.26 -0.50
C ASN A 246 -67.49 44.75 -0.09
N ILE A 247 -67.49 45.66 -1.07
CA ILE A 247 -67.60 47.10 -0.82
C ILE A 247 -69.08 47.50 -0.86
N VAL A 248 -69.64 47.84 0.29
CA VAL A 248 -71.01 48.36 0.37
C VAL A 248 -70.99 49.86 0.08
N SER A 249 -71.31 50.26 -1.15
CA SER A 249 -71.44 51.68 -1.53
C SER A 249 -72.66 51.94 -2.41
N LYS A 250 -73.05 53.22 -2.55
CA LYS A 250 -73.99 53.63 -3.60
C LYS A 250 -73.24 53.55 -4.92
N THR A 251 -73.41 52.44 -5.63
CA THR A 251 -72.69 52.15 -6.86
C THR A 251 -73.32 52.81 -8.07
N ILE A 252 -72.49 53.24 -9.02
CA ILE A 252 -72.93 53.71 -10.34
C ILE A 252 -72.78 52.52 -11.29
N GLU A 253 -73.90 51.93 -11.71
CA GLU A 253 -73.94 50.69 -12.50
C GLU A 253 -73.11 50.77 -13.80
N HIS A 254 -73.14 51.91 -14.49
CA HIS A 254 -72.32 52.12 -15.68
C HIS A 254 -70.80 52.02 -15.42
N LEU A 255 -70.32 52.46 -14.24
CA LEU A 255 -68.90 52.36 -13.89
C LEU A 255 -68.51 50.94 -13.43
N LEU A 256 -69.48 50.13 -12.98
CA LEU A 256 -69.25 48.71 -12.69
C LEU A 256 -69.07 47.90 -13.98
N LEU A 257 -69.89 48.18 -15.00
CA LEU A 257 -69.88 47.44 -16.26
C LEU A 257 -68.72 47.82 -17.19
N HIS A 258 -68.02 48.93 -16.93
CA HIS A 258 -66.96 49.45 -17.78
C HIS A 258 -65.74 49.91 -16.96
N SER A 259 -64.83 48.98 -16.68
CA SER A 259 -63.61 49.22 -15.88
C SER A 259 -62.75 50.36 -16.43
N GLU A 260 -62.50 50.42 -17.74
CA GLU A 260 -61.72 51.49 -18.38
C GLU A 260 -62.34 52.88 -18.16
N ILE A 261 -63.67 52.98 -18.22
CA ILE A 261 -64.39 54.24 -17.98
C ILE A 261 -64.30 54.59 -16.49
N SER A 262 -64.44 53.60 -15.60
CA SER A 262 -64.30 53.79 -14.15
C SER A 262 -62.95 54.38 -13.78
N GLU A 263 -61.85 53.84 -14.32
CA GLU A 263 -60.51 54.38 -14.07
C GLU A 263 -60.33 55.81 -14.58
N TRP A 264 -60.86 56.13 -15.76
CA TRP A 264 -60.81 57.48 -16.31
C TRP A 264 -61.58 58.46 -15.44
N VAL A 265 -62.79 58.09 -14.99
CA VAL A 265 -63.61 58.92 -14.10
C VAL A 265 -62.96 59.08 -12.72
N GLU A 266 -62.33 58.04 -12.18
CA GLU A 266 -61.59 58.09 -10.91
C GLU A 266 -60.42 59.09 -10.99
N LYS A 267 -59.58 58.97 -12.02
CA LYS A 267 -58.47 59.90 -12.26
C LYS A 267 -58.97 61.34 -12.48
N GLY A 268 -60.05 61.50 -13.26
CA GLY A 268 -60.68 62.80 -13.49
C GLY A 268 -61.19 63.44 -12.19
N LEU A 269 -61.81 62.64 -11.31
CA LEU A 269 -62.27 63.10 -9.99
C LEU A 269 -61.10 63.54 -9.09
N GLN A 270 -60.00 62.78 -9.07
CA GLN A 270 -58.80 63.15 -8.33
C GLN A 270 -58.25 64.51 -8.79
N ILE A 271 -58.09 64.71 -10.11
CA ILE A 271 -57.63 65.99 -10.68
C ILE A 271 -58.57 67.14 -10.30
N HIS A 272 -59.88 66.94 -10.40
CA HIS A 272 -60.87 67.95 -9.98
C HIS A 272 -60.70 68.35 -8.51
N THR A 273 -60.44 67.37 -7.64
CA THR A 273 -60.32 67.56 -6.19
C THR A 273 -58.99 68.22 -5.83
N GLU A 274 -57.87 67.77 -6.41
CA GLU A 274 -56.52 68.29 -6.12
C GLU A 274 -56.34 69.74 -6.58
N TYR A 275 -56.85 70.09 -7.76
CA TYR A 275 -56.72 71.43 -8.32
C TYR A 275 -57.90 72.34 -8.00
N ASN A 276 -58.85 71.88 -7.18
CA ASN A 276 -60.06 72.59 -6.77
C ASN A 276 -60.83 73.21 -7.95
N LYS A 277 -61.05 72.43 -9.02
CA LYS A 277 -61.68 72.90 -10.26
C LYS A 277 -63.19 72.64 -10.26
N SER A 278 -63.98 73.66 -10.56
CA SER A 278 -65.43 73.53 -10.79
C SER A 278 -65.78 73.21 -12.26
N ILE A 279 -64.86 73.48 -13.19
CA ILE A 279 -65.03 73.29 -14.64
C ILE A 279 -64.33 72.01 -15.08
N CYS A 280 -65.01 71.19 -15.87
CA CYS A 280 -64.47 69.97 -16.44
C CYS A 280 -63.44 70.29 -17.54
N GLU A 281 -62.22 69.79 -17.40
CA GLU A 281 -61.14 69.98 -18.39
C GLU A 281 -61.41 69.26 -19.72
N PHE A 282 -62.31 68.28 -19.75
CA PHE A 282 -62.64 67.55 -20.98
C PHE A 282 -63.68 68.28 -21.83
N CYS A 283 -64.82 68.65 -21.24
CA CYS A 283 -65.95 69.26 -21.97
C CYS A 283 -66.12 70.77 -21.74
N GLY A 284 -65.33 71.39 -20.86
CA GLY A 284 -65.42 72.81 -20.53
C GLY A 284 -66.66 73.23 -19.74
N CYS A 285 -67.51 72.29 -19.32
CA CYS A 285 -68.75 72.57 -18.59
C CYS A 285 -68.55 72.51 -17.07
N GLU A 286 -69.38 73.23 -16.31
CA GLU A 286 -69.40 73.14 -14.85
C GLU A 286 -69.92 71.77 -14.38
N VAL A 287 -69.21 71.15 -13.43
CA VAL A 287 -69.60 69.85 -12.86
C VAL A 287 -70.51 70.09 -11.66
N LYS A 288 -71.74 69.56 -11.74
CA LYS A 288 -72.72 69.71 -10.65
C LYS A 288 -72.19 69.08 -9.34
N PRO A 289 -72.41 69.72 -8.18
CA PRO A 289 -71.99 69.18 -6.87
C PRO A 289 -72.54 67.77 -6.61
N GLU A 290 -73.79 67.51 -7.00
CA GLU A 290 -74.45 66.20 -6.87
C GLU A 290 -73.71 65.10 -7.65
N ARG A 291 -73.11 65.42 -8.81
CA ARG A 291 -72.31 64.44 -9.56
C ARG A 291 -71.01 64.12 -8.82
N ILE A 292 -70.36 65.13 -8.26
CA ILE A 292 -69.14 64.94 -7.45
C ILE A 292 -69.46 64.10 -6.21
N GLU A 293 -70.58 64.37 -5.53
CA GLU A 293 -71.03 63.59 -4.38
C GLU A 293 -71.32 62.12 -4.76
N ASN A 294 -72.04 61.87 -5.86
CA ASN A 294 -72.30 60.52 -6.35
C ASN A 294 -71.00 59.76 -6.70
N LEU A 295 -70.02 60.44 -7.30
CA LEU A 295 -68.72 59.86 -7.60
C LEU A 295 -67.90 59.58 -6.32
N ASN A 296 -67.94 60.47 -5.33
CA ASN A 296 -67.29 60.26 -4.03
C ASN A 296 -67.94 59.11 -3.25
N ASN A 297 -69.25 58.92 -3.37
CA ASN A 297 -69.95 57.79 -2.79
C ASN A 297 -69.58 56.47 -3.48
N HIS A 298 -69.33 56.48 -4.79
CA HIS A 298 -68.87 55.31 -5.54
C HIS A 298 -67.40 54.97 -5.22
N PHE A 299 -66.49 55.95 -5.35
CA PHE A 299 -65.06 55.85 -5.01
C PHE A 299 -64.80 56.20 -3.54
N ASN A 300 -65.54 55.53 -2.66
CA ASN A 300 -65.46 55.75 -1.23
C ASN A 300 -64.08 55.34 -0.66
N LYS A 301 -63.90 55.55 0.64
CA LYS A 301 -62.67 55.21 1.34
C LYS A 301 -62.34 53.71 1.23
N ASP A 302 -63.33 52.84 1.33
CA ASP A 302 -63.16 51.39 1.28
C ASP A 302 -62.67 50.91 -0.10
N TYR A 303 -63.19 51.50 -1.18
CA TYR A 303 -62.71 51.27 -2.55
C TYR A 303 -61.24 51.64 -2.71
N LYS A 304 -60.83 52.80 -2.20
CA LYS A 304 -59.42 53.23 -2.31
C LYS A 304 -58.51 52.33 -1.46
N GLU A 305 -58.95 51.97 -0.25
CA GLU A 305 -58.19 51.09 0.63
C GLU A 305 -57.99 49.68 0.05
N ILE A 306 -59.01 49.09 -0.60
CA ILE A 306 -58.86 47.75 -1.19
C ILE A 306 -57.85 47.79 -2.35
N LYS A 307 -57.90 48.83 -3.19
CA LYS A 307 -57.01 48.97 -4.35
C LYS A 307 -55.55 49.09 -3.91
N ILE A 308 -55.28 49.91 -2.88
CA ILE A 308 -53.95 50.04 -2.28
C ILE A 308 -53.46 48.70 -1.70
N LYS A 309 -54.32 47.98 -0.97
CA LYS A 309 -53.97 46.68 -0.39
C LYS A 309 -53.68 45.63 -1.47
N ILE A 310 -54.46 45.61 -2.54
CA ILE A 310 -54.26 44.72 -3.69
C ILE A 310 -52.94 45.03 -4.40
N GLU A 311 -52.66 46.29 -4.70
CA GLU A 311 -51.40 46.69 -5.34
C GLU A 311 -50.18 46.33 -4.47
N ALA A 312 -50.27 46.55 -3.16
CA ALA A 312 -49.24 46.14 -2.22
C ALA A 312 -49.04 44.61 -2.21
N ALA A 313 -50.14 43.83 -2.24
CA ALA A 313 -50.07 42.37 -2.29
C ALA A 313 -49.46 41.87 -3.61
N ILE A 314 -49.86 42.42 -4.76
CA ILE A 314 -49.28 42.08 -6.07
C ILE A 314 -47.78 42.39 -6.10
N LYS A 315 -47.38 43.55 -5.56
CA LYS A 315 -45.97 43.92 -5.48
C LYS A 315 -45.19 42.91 -4.64
N TRP A 316 -45.68 42.60 -3.44
CA TRP A 316 -45.04 41.64 -2.55
C TRP A 316 -44.94 40.24 -3.17
N LEU A 317 -45.96 39.78 -3.89
CA LEU A 317 -45.92 38.48 -4.59
C LEU A 317 -44.88 38.44 -5.70
N ASN A 318 -44.72 39.52 -6.46
CA ASN A 318 -43.69 39.61 -7.48
C ASN A 318 -42.27 39.63 -6.88
N GLU A 319 -42.08 40.31 -5.75
CA GLU A 319 -40.81 40.30 -5.00
C GLU A 319 -40.53 38.95 -4.31
N SER A 320 -41.58 38.17 -4.02
CA SER A 320 -41.49 36.84 -3.40
C SER A 320 -41.26 35.70 -4.39
N LYS A 321 -41.25 35.98 -5.70
CA LYS A 321 -40.92 34.99 -6.74
C LYS A 321 -39.48 34.55 -6.58
N ILE A 322 -39.25 33.26 -6.78
CA ILE A 322 -37.93 32.67 -6.63
C ILE A 322 -37.15 32.86 -7.93
N SER A 323 -35.96 33.46 -7.83
CA SER A 323 -35.01 33.59 -8.93
C SER A 323 -34.10 32.37 -9.02
N SER A 324 -33.80 31.95 -10.25
CA SER A 324 -32.83 30.90 -10.56
C SER A 324 -31.37 31.41 -10.60
N GLU A 325 -31.13 32.70 -10.30
CA GLU A 325 -29.79 33.30 -10.34
C GLU A 325 -28.87 32.84 -9.20
N SER A 326 -29.43 32.25 -8.13
CA SER A 326 -28.64 31.77 -6.99
C SER A 326 -27.86 30.47 -7.27
N PHE A 327 -28.02 29.88 -8.46
CA PHE A 327 -27.33 28.64 -8.87
C PHE A 327 -26.09 28.96 -9.68
N PHE A 328 -24.98 28.33 -9.32
CA PHE A 328 -23.68 28.54 -9.96
C PHE A 328 -23.43 27.56 -11.13
N ASP A 329 -22.37 27.84 -11.89
CA ASP A 329 -21.96 27.02 -13.03
C ASP A 329 -21.35 25.68 -12.56
N GLU A 330 -21.65 24.58 -13.28
CA GLU A 330 -21.16 23.24 -12.95
C GLU A 330 -19.63 23.13 -13.01
N HIS A 331 -18.97 23.97 -13.82
CA HIS A 331 -17.52 23.93 -13.98
C HIS A 331 -16.76 24.41 -12.75
N ILE A 332 -17.45 25.08 -11.82
CA ILE A 332 -16.90 25.48 -10.52
C ILE A 332 -16.73 24.25 -9.60
N LEU A 333 -17.46 23.17 -9.85
CA LEU A 333 -17.34 21.91 -9.11
C LEU A 333 -16.30 20.98 -9.72
N TYR A 334 -15.73 20.11 -8.86
CA TYR A 334 -14.90 18.99 -9.31
C TYR A 334 -15.69 18.07 -10.27
N PRO A 335 -15.04 17.52 -11.33
CA PRO A 335 -15.72 16.77 -12.40
C PRO A 335 -16.68 15.68 -11.94
N GLU A 336 -16.33 14.94 -10.88
CA GLU A 336 -17.12 13.85 -10.32
C GLU A 336 -18.44 14.31 -9.66
N LEU A 337 -18.52 15.57 -9.22
CA LEU A 337 -19.71 16.13 -8.56
C LEU A 337 -20.68 16.78 -9.57
N ARG A 338 -20.25 17.02 -10.81
CA ARG A 338 -21.02 17.78 -11.82
C ARG A 338 -22.31 17.08 -12.22
N LYS A 339 -22.26 15.76 -12.42
CA LYS A 339 -23.43 14.98 -12.82
C LYS A 339 -24.54 15.03 -11.76
N GLU A 340 -24.18 14.79 -10.50
CA GLU A 340 -25.11 14.85 -9.36
C GLU A 340 -25.69 16.26 -9.22
N TYR A 341 -24.86 17.30 -9.38
CA TYR A 341 -25.31 18.70 -9.34
C TYR A 341 -26.31 19.04 -10.44
N LEU A 342 -26.06 18.63 -11.69
CA LEU A 342 -26.95 18.89 -12.82
C LEU A 342 -28.34 18.29 -12.64
N GLU A 343 -28.41 17.05 -12.13
CA GLU A 343 -29.68 16.38 -11.83
C GLU A 343 -30.48 17.14 -10.77
N ILE A 344 -29.82 17.57 -9.68
CA ILE A 344 -30.46 18.34 -8.61
C ILE A 344 -30.89 19.72 -9.11
N ARG A 345 -30.05 20.39 -9.92
CA ARG A 345 -30.35 21.70 -10.49
C ARG A 345 -31.60 21.66 -11.38
N SER A 346 -31.71 20.65 -12.25
CA SER A 346 -32.89 20.47 -13.10
C SER A 346 -34.15 20.29 -12.26
N ASN A 347 -34.13 19.38 -11.27
CA ASN A 347 -35.27 19.16 -10.39
C ASN A 347 -35.64 20.43 -9.59
N THR A 348 -34.65 21.22 -9.19
CA THR A 348 -34.90 22.46 -8.46
C THR A 348 -35.55 23.52 -9.35
N PHE A 349 -35.17 23.62 -10.62
CA PHE A 349 -35.81 24.52 -11.58
C PHE A 349 -37.27 24.16 -11.83
N ASP A 350 -37.60 22.87 -11.95
CA ASP A 350 -38.99 22.41 -12.07
C ASP A 350 -39.83 22.78 -10.83
N LEU A 351 -39.23 22.72 -9.64
CA LEU A 351 -39.89 23.14 -8.39
C LEU A 351 -40.10 24.65 -8.34
N ILE A 352 -39.10 25.45 -8.76
CA ILE A 352 -39.21 26.92 -8.85
C ILE A 352 -40.34 27.32 -9.80
N GLU A 353 -40.44 26.68 -10.97
CA GLU A 353 -41.51 26.95 -11.94
C GLU A 353 -42.88 26.67 -11.33
N LYS A 354 -43.05 25.52 -10.66
CA LYS A 354 -44.31 25.17 -9.98
C LYS A 354 -44.69 26.18 -8.90
N ILE A 355 -43.74 26.61 -8.07
CA ILE A 355 -43.98 27.60 -7.01
C ILE A 355 -44.38 28.95 -7.63
N ASN A 356 -43.59 29.44 -8.59
CA ASN A 356 -43.85 30.72 -9.23
C ASN A 356 -45.17 30.72 -10.01
N ASN A 357 -45.60 29.58 -10.56
CA ASN A 357 -46.90 29.44 -11.21
C ASN A 357 -48.07 29.63 -10.23
N VAL A 358 -47.99 29.06 -9.03
CA VAL A 358 -49.01 29.30 -7.98
C VAL A 358 -49.04 30.77 -7.57
N LEU A 359 -47.88 31.42 -7.39
CA LEU A 359 -47.83 32.85 -7.11
C LEU A 359 -48.43 33.69 -8.25
N ASN A 360 -48.23 33.29 -9.51
CA ASN A 360 -48.87 33.94 -10.65
C ASN A 360 -50.38 33.79 -10.65
N GLN A 361 -50.92 32.64 -10.23
CA GLN A 361 -52.37 32.44 -10.09
C GLN A 361 -52.96 33.38 -9.01
N TRP A 362 -52.21 33.59 -7.92
CA TRP A 362 -52.61 34.55 -6.88
C TRP A 362 -52.60 35.98 -7.40
N ILE A 363 -51.55 36.37 -8.14
CA ILE A 363 -51.46 37.68 -8.80
C ILE A 363 -52.64 37.88 -9.76
N HIS A 364 -52.94 36.91 -10.62
CA HIS A 364 -54.03 37.00 -11.58
C HIS A 364 -55.40 37.18 -10.91
N SER A 365 -55.64 36.49 -9.80
CA SER A 365 -56.88 36.63 -9.02
C SER A 365 -56.99 38.00 -8.36
N LEU A 366 -55.87 38.54 -7.86
CA LEU A 366 -55.78 39.90 -7.33
C LEU A 366 -55.97 40.96 -8.42
N GLU A 367 -55.44 40.76 -9.63
CA GLU A 367 -55.66 41.65 -10.78
C GLU A 367 -57.13 41.64 -11.21
N THR A 368 -57.77 40.47 -11.26
CA THR A 368 -59.20 40.34 -11.53
C THR A 368 -60.03 41.12 -10.49
N LYS A 369 -59.66 41.01 -9.21
CA LYS A 369 -60.28 41.78 -8.12
C LYS A 369 -59.99 43.28 -8.23
N ARG A 370 -58.81 43.68 -8.71
CA ARG A 370 -58.44 45.09 -8.94
C ARG A 370 -59.31 45.72 -10.02
N GLU A 371 -59.58 44.99 -11.09
CA GLU A 371 -60.43 45.44 -12.19
C GLU A 371 -61.92 45.46 -11.82
N ASN A 372 -62.32 44.57 -10.90
CA ASN A 372 -63.70 44.46 -10.40
C ASN A 372 -63.76 44.52 -8.85
N PRO A 373 -63.48 45.68 -8.21
CA PRO A 373 -63.32 45.78 -6.75
C PRO A 373 -64.56 45.42 -5.92
N PHE A 374 -65.73 45.50 -6.53
CA PHE A 374 -67.03 45.23 -5.90
C PHE A 374 -67.41 43.74 -5.93
N ASP A 375 -66.81 42.95 -6.83
CA ASP A 375 -67.16 41.55 -7.03
C ASP A 375 -66.30 40.64 -6.17
N GLU A 376 -66.89 39.56 -5.64
CA GLU A 376 -66.13 38.50 -5.00
C GLU A 376 -65.38 37.67 -6.05
N VAL A 377 -64.10 37.40 -5.79
CA VAL A 377 -63.28 36.52 -6.64
C VAL A 377 -63.07 35.21 -5.89
N ALA A 378 -63.03 34.10 -6.64
CA ALA A 378 -62.79 32.77 -6.09
C ALA A 378 -61.49 32.73 -5.26
N GLU A 379 -61.48 31.91 -4.21
CA GLU A 379 -60.28 31.74 -3.38
C GLU A 379 -59.16 31.06 -4.16
N VAL A 380 -57.94 31.43 -3.79
CA VAL A 380 -56.73 30.83 -4.32
C VAL A 380 -56.21 29.76 -3.37
N ASP A 381 -55.82 28.64 -3.96
CA ASP A 381 -55.32 27.49 -3.21
C ASP A 381 -54.02 27.83 -2.48
N LEU A 382 -53.88 27.26 -1.29
CA LEU A 382 -52.64 27.34 -0.53
C LEU A 382 -51.53 26.58 -1.25
N LEU A 383 -50.33 27.17 -1.27
CA LEU A 383 -49.16 26.53 -1.84
C LEU A 383 -48.85 25.23 -1.08
N SER A 384 -48.66 24.12 -1.81
CA SER A 384 -48.46 22.81 -1.19
C SER A 384 -47.25 22.81 -0.26
N LYS A 385 -47.45 22.32 0.97
CA LYS A 385 -46.38 22.16 1.95
C LYS A 385 -45.30 21.20 1.44
N ASP A 386 -45.71 20.13 0.77
CA ASP A 386 -44.79 19.14 0.18
C ASP A 386 -43.90 19.78 -0.90
N LEU A 387 -44.41 20.77 -1.63
CA LEU A 387 -43.67 21.50 -2.66
C LEU A 387 -42.57 22.36 -2.02
N ILE A 388 -42.89 23.08 -0.94
CA ILE A 388 -41.93 23.88 -0.17
C ILE A 388 -40.87 22.98 0.50
N GLU A 389 -41.30 21.88 1.11
CA GLU A 389 -40.38 20.91 1.73
C GLU A 389 -39.44 20.29 0.69
N SER A 390 -39.96 19.94 -0.49
CA SER A 390 -39.14 19.41 -1.60
C SER A 390 -38.10 20.43 -2.09
N TYR A 391 -38.49 21.71 -2.19
CA TYR A 391 -37.58 22.79 -2.55
C TYR A 391 -36.48 22.99 -1.51
N GLY A 392 -36.83 23.05 -0.22
CA GLY A 392 -35.86 23.14 0.88
C GLY A 392 -34.94 21.92 0.98
N ASN A 393 -35.43 20.74 0.64
CA ASN A 393 -34.61 19.52 0.59
C ASN A 393 -33.58 19.58 -0.55
N CYS A 394 -33.92 20.14 -1.71
CA CYS A 394 -32.94 20.36 -2.79
C CYS A 394 -31.79 21.26 -2.32
N ALA A 395 -32.08 22.31 -1.55
CA ALA A 395 -31.08 23.18 -0.94
C ALA A 395 -30.11 22.41 -0.04
N LYS A 396 -30.63 21.52 0.81
CA LYS A 396 -29.82 20.65 1.68
C LYS A 396 -28.92 19.73 0.87
N THR A 397 -29.42 19.13 -0.20
CA THR A 397 -28.63 18.24 -1.06
C THR A 397 -27.54 19.02 -1.80
N ILE A 398 -27.83 20.22 -2.30
CA ILE A 398 -26.82 21.11 -2.90
C ILE A 398 -25.74 21.47 -1.87
N ASN A 399 -26.13 21.82 -0.64
CA ASN A 399 -25.16 22.15 0.41
C ASN A 399 -24.34 20.94 0.85
N GLN A 400 -24.87 19.73 0.78
CA GLN A 400 -24.08 18.50 0.98
C GLN A 400 -23.03 18.32 -0.12
N LEU A 401 -23.37 18.59 -1.38
CA LEU A 401 -22.40 18.60 -2.49
C LEU A 401 -21.32 19.66 -2.30
N ILE A 402 -21.70 20.88 -1.90
CA ILE A 402 -20.76 21.98 -1.61
C ILE A 402 -19.82 21.58 -0.47
N LYS A 403 -20.32 20.90 0.58
CA LYS A 403 -19.47 20.38 1.66
C LYS A 403 -18.49 19.33 1.16
N LYS A 404 -18.92 18.40 0.29
CA LYS A 404 -18.00 17.42 -0.33
C LYS A 404 -16.91 18.13 -1.15
N HIS A 405 -17.29 19.11 -1.96
CA HIS A 405 -16.37 19.95 -2.74
C HIS A 405 -15.36 20.68 -1.85
N ASN A 406 -15.84 21.41 -0.84
CA ASN A 406 -14.99 22.19 0.06
C ASN A 406 -14.08 21.32 0.91
N CYS A 407 -14.56 20.17 1.39
CA CYS A 407 -13.74 19.19 2.11
C CYS A 407 -12.57 18.70 1.25
N LYS A 408 -12.83 18.46 -0.04
CA LYS A 408 -11.78 18.10 -1.00
C LYS A 408 -10.80 19.25 -1.24
N THR A 409 -11.28 20.48 -1.35
CA THR A 409 -10.40 21.66 -1.48
C THR A 409 -9.55 21.88 -0.23
N GLU A 410 -10.10 21.71 0.98
CA GLU A 410 -9.37 21.86 2.25
C GLU A 410 -8.35 20.74 2.48
N ASN A 411 -8.70 19.49 2.16
CA ASN A 411 -7.83 18.33 2.33
C ASN A 411 -7.07 17.95 1.05
N PHE A 412 -7.03 18.84 0.07
CA PHE A 412 -6.51 18.54 -1.26
C PHE A 412 -5.07 18.01 -1.22
N GLU A 413 -4.21 18.60 -0.38
CA GLU A 413 -2.82 18.15 -0.23
C GLU A 413 -2.72 16.72 0.33
N GLU A 414 -3.58 16.35 1.28
CA GLU A 414 -3.61 15.02 1.88
C GLU A 414 -4.19 13.99 0.91
N GLU A 415 -5.30 14.31 0.24
CA GLU A 415 -5.88 13.44 -0.78
C GLU A 415 -4.94 13.24 -1.97
N LEU A 416 -4.28 14.30 -2.43
CA LEU A 416 -3.25 14.20 -3.47
C LEU A 416 -2.14 13.24 -3.04
N LYS A 417 -1.68 13.32 -1.79
CA LYS A 417 -0.64 12.43 -1.28
C LYS A 417 -1.09 10.97 -1.32
N VAL A 418 -2.32 10.68 -0.90
CA VAL A 418 -2.91 9.33 -0.94
C VAL A 418 -3.03 8.81 -2.37
N LEU A 419 -3.56 9.62 -3.29
CA LEU A 419 -3.72 9.27 -4.70
C LEU A 419 -2.37 9.02 -5.39
N LYS A 420 -1.36 9.87 -5.12
CA LYS A 420 0.00 9.69 -5.61
C LYS A 420 0.64 8.42 -5.07
N GLN A 421 0.50 8.14 -3.77
CA GLN A 421 0.99 6.90 -3.18
C GLN A 421 0.31 5.67 -3.78
N LYS A 422 -1.00 5.75 -4.09
CA LYS A 422 -1.74 4.68 -4.78
C LYS A 422 -1.21 4.42 -6.19
N LEU A 423 -0.91 5.47 -6.97
CA LEU A 423 -0.26 5.33 -8.27
C LEU A 423 1.15 4.75 -8.18
N GLU A 424 1.95 5.22 -7.22
CA GLU A 424 3.30 4.70 -6.97
C GLU A 424 3.25 3.20 -6.64
N THR A 425 2.31 2.80 -5.78
CA THR A 425 2.08 1.41 -5.41
C THR A 425 1.76 0.56 -6.64
N HIS A 426 0.84 1.03 -7.49
CA HIS A 426 0.46 0.32 -8.70
C HIS A 426 1.65 0.16 -9.66
N TYR A 427 2.38 1.24 -9.97
CA TYR A 427 3.51 1.15 -10.90
C TYR A 427 4.66 0.29 -10.35
N ALA A 428 4.93 0.37 -9.05
CA ALA A 428 5.93 -0.47 -8.41
C ALA A 428 5.50 -1.95 -8.41
N ALA A 429 4.23 -2.24 -8.11
CA ALA A 429 3.68 -3.60 -8.11
C ALA A 429 3.79 -4.27 -9.50
N VAL A 430 3.38 -3.58 -10.56
CA VAL A 430 3.52 -4.06 -11.96
C VAL A 430 4.98 -4.38 -12.27
N ALA A 431 5.89 -3.44 -12.00
CA ALA A 431 7.30 -3.63 -12.34
C ALA A 431 7.96 -4.77 -11.55
N VAL A 432 7.62 -4.91 -10.26
CA VAL A 432 8.11 -5.99 -9.38
C VAL A 432 7.60 -7.35 -9.85
N GLN A 433 6.34 -7.42 -10.29
CA GLN A 433 5.75 -8.63 -10.86
C GLN A 433 6.44 -9.03 -12.17
N ASP A 434 6.60 -8.09 -13.10
CA ASP A 434 7.22 -8.35 -14.41
C ASP A 434 8.69 -8.79 -14.28
N PHE A 435 9.41 -8.25 -13.29
CA PHE A 435 10.81 -8.58 -13.04
C PHE A 435 11.00 -9.86 -12.20
N ASN A 436 9.93 -10.44 -11.63
CA ASN A 436 10.02 -11.48 -10.59
C ASN A 436 10.98 -11.08 -9.45
N PHE A 437 10.83 -9.85 -8.95
CA PHE A 437 11.74 -9.27 -7.97
C PHE A 437 11.79 -10.07 -6.65
N PHE A 438 10.67 -10.67 -6.27
CA PHE A 438 10.61 -11.55 -5.12
C PHE A 438 10.70 -13.02 -5.56
N ILE A 439 11.63 -13.75 -4.96
CA ILE A 439 11.75 -15.20 -5.12
C ILE A 439 10.63 -15.84 -4.29
N THR A 440 9.81 -16.69 -4.93
CA THR A 440 8.69 -17.41 -4.30
C THR A 440 9.16 -18.60 -3.49
#